data_AF-A0A9W8A0Q7-F1
#
_entry.id   AF-A0A9W8A0Q7-F1
#
_cell.length_a   1.000
_cell.length_b   1.000
_cell.length_c   1.000
_cell.angle_alpha   90.00
_cell.angle_beta   90.00
_cell.angle_gamma   90.00
#
_symmetry.space_group_name_H-M   'P 1'
#
loop_
_entity.id
_entity.type
_entity.pdbx_description
1 polymer ?
#
loop_
_entity_poly.entity_id
_entity_poly.type
_entity_poly.pdbx_seq_one_letter_code
_entity_poly.pdbx_strand_id
1 'polypeptide(L)'
;MAVPVLPLLPGSNTVLSNGVGWVVLTVNLVLGLLSAAYIIFTTFMFYRLGLNVREIQLRSRGLTLLQSFAVLGWSLLSSTFSALNFIGYPCFLHWWGLNFCAVLIGYTLNARALRYVYLIHFNHAKTRADLGTAHSPDHEVLHVATDSTNHRAAVEPKPVNEKGHRFQVDVLHHSTFEISRSVSGQTTSSRSGSPPAPMRGFLGPWIGRHARFFQNDQGFYRLLLGFLAVFFIYVLLIQILSPRFSLSPVALKCHFSWEYYPMFVWIGAHVVVTYPIIVYHLWGRSDPYGICRDLLTVSLSVTAGSIMFFLWALTPEHVYQLVSRLLWVFLAVNIVHTSSVTLPVYRALRAQRQRRHRRREHRMAAQRMGELGFGTDSNLADGRGLARELEAALDRSSTYDGFNASFIKLLNEPSGLLQLRTWASECFCVELIFFLQEYQELKIFLDGAFPLVDPAAATASLVREVHLTKFERLSNVALNGPRPSQDSTTWNSAVKPLPPAHLGSNQPLLRIEGNPLLPCITSSIRETWELLDDDMTADVIRAEYPVADRPALRLAYIMFYQRFLDPTSDLCVNVSLRLRQDIDRDIQTGRFPITIFDDVHHDVMMLLYTEVFLKFYPI
;
A
#
# COMPACT_ATOMS: atom_id res chain seq x y z
N MET A 1 -20.92 2.29 -70.60
CA MET A 1 -21.92 1.33 -70.08
C MET A 1 -22.88 2.10 -69.19
N ALA A 2 -24.06 2.41 -69.71
CA ALA A 2 -25.08 3.17 -68.99
C ALA A 2 -25.75 2.27 -67.94
N VAL A 3 -25.70 2.69 -66.67
CA VAL A 3 -26.40 2.01 -65.58
C VAL A 3 -27.88 2.41 -65.65
N PRO A 4 -28.82 1.44 -65.76
CA PRO A 4 -30.23 1.75 -65.83
C PRO A 4 -30.71 2.33 -64.49
N VAL A 5 -31.32 3.51 -64.55
CA VAL A 5 -32.04 4.14 -63.45
C VAL A 5 -33.31 3.34 -63.21
N LEU A 6 -33.35 2.55 -62.13
CA LEU A 6 -34.53 1.79 -61.72
C LEU A 6 -35.61 2.77 -61.20
N PRO A 7 -36.89 2.62 -61.60
CA PRO A 7 -37.95 3.50 -61.13
C PRO A 7 -38.28 3.21 -59.66
N LEU A 8 -38.23 4.26 -58.85
CA LEU A 8 -38.67 4.26 -57.46
C LEU A 8 -40.18 4.02 -57.40
N LEU A 9 -40.60 2.88 -56.85
CA LEU A 9 -42.00 2.58 -56.54
C LEU A 9 -42.53 3.56 -55.47
N PRO A 10 -43.58 4.34 -55.75
CA PRO A 10 -44.19 5.24 -54.79
C PRO A 10 -45.34 4.51 -54.09
N GLY A 11 -45.24 4.31 -52.77
CA GLY A 11 -46.41 3.92 -51.99
C GLY A 11 -46.13 2.91 -50.89
N SER A 12 -45.65 3.40 -49.75
CA SER A 12 -46.12 3.08 -48.38
C SER A 12 -44.97 3.28 -47.37
N ASN A 13 -45.24 4.09 -46.34
CA ASN A 13 -44.48 4.22 -45.09
C ASN A 13 -43.23 5.14 -45.01
N THR A 14 -42.87 5.90 -46.05
CA THR A 14 -41.69 6.78 -46.00
C THR A 14 -41.84 8.04 -45.13
N VAL A 15 -43.06 8.51 -44.85
CA VAL A 15 -43.26 9.78 -44.13
C VAL A 15 -43.12 9.64 -42.61
N LEU A 16 -43.56 8.52 -42.00
CA LEU A 16 -43.31 8.27 -40.57
C LEU A 16 -41.85 7.90 -40.27
N SER A 17 -41.14 7.34 -41.25
CA SER A 17 -39.71 6.98 -41.16
C SER A 17 -38.81 8.20 -40.90
N ASN A 18 -39.14 9.36 -41.48
CA ASN A 18 -38.26 10.52 -41.39
C ASN A 18 -38.21 11.11 -39.97
N GLY A 19 -39.36 11.20 -39.28
CA GLY A 19 -39.42 11.77 -37.93
C GLY A 19 -38.64 10.93 -36.90
N VAL A 20 -38.83 9.61 -36.92
CA VAL A 20 -38.18 8.69 -35.97
C VAL A 20 -36.65 8.70 -36.15
N GLY A 21 -36.17 8.73 -37.40
CA GLY A 21 -34.73 8.78 -37.69
C GLY A 21 -34.02 10.00 -37.06
N TRP A 22 -34.61 11.19 -37.16
CA TRP A 22 -34.06 12.41 -36.57
C TRP A 22 -34.04 12.39 -35.03
N VAL A 23 -35.06 11.79 -34.41
CA VAL A 23 -35.10 11.60 -32.96
C VAL A 23 -33.98 10.66 -32.53
N VAL A 24 -33.82 9.51 -33.19
CA VAL A 24 -32.76 8.53 -32.90
C VAL A 24 -31.37 9.15 -33.10
N LEU A 25 -31.16 9.92 -34.18
CA LEU A 25 -29.93 10.68 -34.42
C LEU A 25 -29.59 11.58 -33.24
N THR A 26 -30.55 12.44 -32.87
CA THR A 26 -30.36 13.49 -31.86
C THR A 26 -30.09 12.87 -30.50
N VAL A 27 -30.88 11.88 -30.09
CA VAL A 27 -30.74 11.21 -28.78
C VAL A 27 -29.38 10.51 -28.67
N ASN A 28 -28.98 9.72 -29.66
CA ASN A 28 -27.71 9.00 -29.60
C ASN A 28 -26.51 9.95 -29.66
N LEU A 29 -26.56 11.00 -30.46
CA LEU A 29 -25.48 11.98 -30.54
C LEU A 29 -25.32 12.73 -29.21
N VAL A 30 -26.42 13.22 -28.63
CA VAL A 30 -26.41 13.89 -27.31
C VAL A 30 -25.90 12.94 -26.23
N LEU A 31 -26.38 11.70 -26.20
CA LEU A 31 -25.94 10.69 -25.24
C LEU A 31 -24.43 10.40 -25.37
N GLY A 32 -23.92 10.28 -26.60
CA GLY A 32 -22.51 10.11 -26.89
C GLY A 32 -21.65 11.29 -26.42
N LEU A 33 -22.07 12.51 -26.70
CA LEU A 33 -21.36 13.73 -26.28
C LEU A 33 -21.34 13.90 -24.75
N LEU A 34 -22.48 13.67 -24.08
CA LEU A 34 -22.57 13.72 -22.62
C LEU A 34 -21.70 12.65 -21.97
N SER A 35 -21.73 11.41 -22.48
CA SER A 35 -20.85 10.33 -22.02
C SER A 35 -19.38 10.67 -22.24
N ALA A 36 -19.00 11.22 -23.39
CA ALA A 36 -17.63 11.62 -23.68
C ALA A 36 -17.13 12.72 -22.72
N ALA A 37 -17.92 13.77 -22.50
CA ALA A 37 -17.59 14.83 -21.55
C ALA A 37 -17.42 14.28 -20.12
N TYR A 38 -18.35 13.42 -19.69
CA TYR A 38 -18.29 12.73 -18.40
C TYR A 38 -17.01 11.89 -18.25
N ILE A 39 -16.68 11.06 -19.26
CA ILE A 39 -15.52 10.18 -19.25
C ILE A 39 -14.22 11.00 -19.22
N ILE A 40 -14.10 12.02 -20.06
CA ILE A 40 -12.91 12.89 -20.13
C ILE A 40 -12.67 13.59 -18.79
N PHE A 41 -13.71 14.22 -18.23
CA PHE A 41 -13.61 14.98 -16.99
C PHE A 41 -13.19 14.08 -15.81
N THR A 42 -13.85 12.94 -15.64
CA THR A 42 -13.56 12.03 -14.53
C THR A 42 -12.22 11.31 -14.70
N THR A 43 -11.80 11.00 -15.93
CA THR A 43 -10.47 10.45 -16.23
C THR A 43 -9.37 11.45 -15.91
N PHE A 44 -9.56 12.72 -16.28
CA PHE A 44 -8.61 13.79 -15.93
C PHE A 44 -8.47 13.94 -14.41
N MET A 45 -9.60 13.94 -13.69
CA MET A 45 -9.60 13.98 -12.23
C MET A 45 -8.92 12.76 -11.60
N PHE A 46 -9.16 11.57 -12.13
CA PHE A 46 -8.48 10.34 -11.70
C PHE A 46 -6.97 10.42 -11.92
N TYR A 47 -6.52 10.91 -13.06
CA TYR A 47 -5.10 11.13 -13.35
C TYR A 47 -4.47 12.11 -12.35
N ARG A 48 -5.11 13.26 -12.13
CA ARG A 48 -4.63 14.30 -11.19
C ARG A 48 -4.57 13.81 -9.75
N LEU A 49 -5.63 13.15 -9.27
CA LEU A 49 -5.66 12.62 -7.90
C LEU A 49 -4.73 11.42 -7.73
N GLY A 50 -4.55 10.60 -8.76
CA GLY A 50 -3.63 9.46 -8.75
C GLY A 50 -2.16 9.82 -8.62
N LEU A 51 -1.79 11.10 -8.76
CA LEU A 51 -0.44 11.56 -8.44
C LEU A 51 -0.22 11.72 -6.93
N ASN A 52 -1.26 12.06 -6.17
CA ASN A 52 -1.13 12.48 -4.76
C ASN A 52 -1.82 11.55 -3.76
N VAL A 53 -2.75 10.69 -4.20
CA VAL A 53 -3.58 9.87 -3.32
C VAL A 53 -3.17 8.39 -3.42
N ARG A 54 -2.63 7.84 -2.33
CA ARG A 54 -2.15 6.44 -2.24
C ARG A 54 -3.21 5.41 -2.64
N GLU A 55 -4.47 5.60 -2.23
CA GLU A 55 -5.59 4.71 -2.61
C GLU A 55 -5.75 4.56 -4.12
N ILE A 56 -5.50 5.62 -4.89
CA ILE A 56 -5.55 5.58 -6.36
C ILE A 56 -4.24 5.03 -6.93
N GLN A 57 -3.09 5.27 -6.29
CA GLN A 57 -1.79 4.71 -6.72
C GLN A 57 -1.72 3.18 -6.61
N LEU A 58 -2.44 2.60 -5.65
CA LEU A 58 -2.55 1.14 -5.51
C LEU A 58 -3.32 0.49 -6.67
N ARG A 59 -4.14 1.27 -7.38
CA ARG A 59 -4.75 0.84 -8.64
C ARG A 59 -3.73 1.03 -9.77
N SER A 60 -3.65 0.07 -10.70
CA SER A 60 -2.82 0.26 -11.90
C SER A 60 -3.33 1.45 -12.71
N ARG A 61 -2.65 2.59 -12.56
CA ARG A 61 -3.08 3.86 -13.15
C ARG A 61 -3.13 3.78 -14.66
N GLY A 62 -2.07 3.28 -15.29
CA GLY A 62 -1.99 3.27 -16.74
C GLY A 62 -2.95 2.25 -17.38
N LEU A 63 -3.18 1.07 -16.78
CA LEU A 63 -4.21 0.14 -17.26
C LEU A 63 -5.61 0.74 -17.12
N THR A 64 -5.88 1.46 -16.02
CA THR A 64 -7.17 2.13 -15.81
C THR A 64 -7.38 3.28 -16.81
N LEU A 65 -6.34 4.07 -17.11
CA LEU A 65 -6.42 5.12 -18.13
C LEU A 65 -6.65 4.54 -19.53
N LEU A 66 -5.94 3.46 -19.88
CA LEU A 66 -6.15 2.74 -21.13
C LEU A 66 -7.58 2.21 -21.26
N GLN A 67 -8.14 1.67 -20.17
CA GLN A 67 -9.53 1.26 -20.10
C GLN A 67 -10.48 2.46 -20.33
N SER A 68 -10.25 3.61 -19.68
CA SER A 68 -11.03 4.82 -19.90
C SER A 68 -11.00 5.30 -21.36
N PHE A 69 -9.84 5.26 -22.01
CA PHE A 69 -9.71 5.62 -23.43
C PHE A 69 -10.48 4.64 -24.33
N ALA A 70 -10.42 3.34 -24.02
CA ALA A 70 -11.18 2.34 -24.75
C ALA A 70 -12.69 2.50 -24.56
N VAL A 71 -13.15 2.83 -23.34
CA VAL A 71 -14.56 3.14 -23.06
C VAL A 71 -14.99 4.43 -23.77
N LEU A 72 -14.17 5.49 -23.77
CA LEU A 72 -14.45 6.72 -24.51
C LEU A 72 -14.64 6.43 -26.01
N GLY A 73 -13.70 5.68 -26.60
CA GLY A 73 -13.77 5.26 -28.00
C GLY A 73 -15.03 4.45 -28.29
N TRP A 74 -15.33 3.45 -27.46
CA TRP A 74 -16.54 2.64 -27.60
C TRP A 74 -17.81 3.49 -27.52
N SER A 75 -17.92 4.37 -26.52
CA SER A 75 -19.09 5.25 -26.33
C SER A 75 -19.33 6.14 -27.55
N LEU A 76 -18.29 6.80 -28.07
CA LEU A 76 -18.40 7.66 -29.25
C LEU A 76 -18.71 6.88 -30.54
N LEU A 77 -18.05 5.74 -30.77
CA LEU A 77 -18.25 4.95 -31.97
C LEU A 77 -19.63 4.27 -31.99
N SER A 78 -20.07 3.72 -30.87
CA SER A 78 -21.39 3.07 -30.77
C SER A 78 -22.53 4.07 -30.88
N SER A 79 -22.39 5.26 -30.28
CA SER A 79 -23.39 6.33 -30.37
C SER A 79 -23.45 6.93 -31.77
N THR A 80 -22.29 7.23 -32.40
CA THR A 80 -22.25 7.76 -33.78
C THR A 80 -22.75 6.75 -34.80
N PHE A 81 -22.40 5.47 -34.66
CA PHE A 81 -22.94 4.41 -35.50
C PHE A 81 -24.47 4.32 -35.36
N SER A 82 -24.99 4.28 -34.14
CA SER A 82 -26.44 4.20 -33.91
C SER A 82 -27.17 5.46 -34.42
N ALA A 83 -26.55 6.63 -34.31
CA ALA A 83 -27.09 7.89 -34.78
C ALA A 83 -27.13 7.95 -36.32
N LEU A 84 -26.07 7.52 -37.01
CA LEU A 84 -25.89 7.69 -38.45
C LEU A 84 -26.32 6.46 -39.29
N ASN A 85 -26.80 5.39 -38.67
CA ASN A 85 -27.13 4.14 -39.36
C ASN A 85 -28.12 4.33 -40.53
N PHE A 86 -29.05 5.29 -40.43
CA PHE A 86 -30.02 5.55 -41.51
C PHE A 86 -29.48 6.40 -42.67
N ILE A 87 -28.43 7.21 -42.42
CA ILE A 87 -27.75 8.03 -43.45
C ILE A 87 -26.68 7.20 -44.16
N GLY A 88 -26.14 6.19 -43.49
CA GLY A 88 -25.01 5.39 -43.92
C GLY A 88 -23.79 5.72 -43.07
N TYR A 89 -23.23 4.69 -42.42
CA TYR A 89 -22.02 4.81 -41.61
C TYR A 89 -20.91 3.96 -42.22
N PRO A 90 -19.66 4.44 -42.32
CA PRO A 90 -18.56 3.64 -42.87
C PRO A 90 -18.34 2.35 -42.08
N CYS A 91 -18.60 1.20 -42.70
CA CYS A 91 -18.56 -0.08 -41.99
C CYS A 91 -17.17 -0.42 -41.46
N PHE A 92 -16.11 -0.01 -42.16
CA PHE A 92 -14.74 -0.21 -41.69
C PHE A 92 -14.49 0.53 -40.37
N LEU A 93 -14.99 1.77 -40.21
CA LEU A 93 -14.77 2.56 -38.99
C LEU A 93 -15.47 1.92 -37.78
N HIS A 94 -16.70 1.45 -37.99
CA HIS A 94 -17.47 0.73 -36.99
C HIS A 94 -16.76 -0.58 -36.59
N TRP A 95 -16.32 -1.36 -37.58
CA TRP A 95 -15.62 -2.62 -37.39
C TRP A 95 -14.29 -2.41 -36.66
N TRP A 96 -13.36 -1.63 -37.22
CA TRP A 96 -12.05 -1.39 -36.62
C TRP A 96 -12.17 -0.83 -35.20
N GLY A 97 -12.94 0.25 -35.06
CA GLY A 97 -13.02 0.99 -33.82
C GLY A 97 -13.63 0.18 -32.68
N LEU A 98 -14.81 -0.43 -32.89
CA LEU A 98 -15.47 -1.18 -31.83
C LEU A 98 -14.67 -2.41 -31.42
N ASN A 99 -14.13 -3.17 -32.38
CA ASN A 99 -13.37 -4.36 -32.03
C ASN A 99 -12.09 -3.99 -31.26
N PHE A 100 -11.37 -2.95 -31.69
CA PHE A 100 -10.18 -2.47 -30.98
C PHE A 100 -10.52 -2.03 -29.55
N CYS A 101 -11.59 -1.25 -29.37
CA CYS A 101 -12.06 -0.84 -28.05
C CYS A 101 -12.45 -2.04 -27.16
N ALA A 102 -13.20 -3.01 -27.68
CA ALA A 102 -13.59 -4.17 -26.88
C ALA A 102 -12.42 -5.11 -26.55
N VAL A 103 -11.45 -5.27 -27.46
CA VAL A 103 -10.16 -5.93 -27.18
C VAL A 103 -9.44 -5.23 -26.02
N LEU A 104 -9.31 -3.91 -26.07
CA LEU A 104 -8.66 -3.14 -25.01
C LEU A 104 -9.39 -3.24 -23.67
N ILE A 105 -10.73 -3.18 -23.67
CA ILE A 105 -11.53 -3.32 -22.44
C ILE A 105 -11.35 -4.71 -21.83
N GLY A 106 -11.47 -5.78 -22.62
CA GLY A 106 -11.26 -7.15 -22.15
C GLY A 106 -9.84 -7.37 -21.63
N TYR A 107 -8.84 -6.88 -22.36
CA TYR A 107 -7.44 -6.96 -21.97
C TYR A 107 -7.15 -6.24 -20.65
N THR A 108 -7.57 -4.98 -20.53
CA THR A 108 -7.30 -4.16 -19.34
C THR A 108 -7.95 -4.74 -18.09
N LEU A 109 -9.17 -5.27 -18.20
CA LEU A 109 -9.85 -5.97 -17.13
C LEU A 109 -9.08 -7.22 -16.67
N ASN A 110 -8.68 -8.09 -17.60
CA ASN A 110 -7.94 -9.30 -17.28
C ASN A 110 -6.57 -8.98 -16.66
N ALA A 111 -5.85 -8.01 -17.21
CA ALA A 111 -4.56 -7.57 -16.70
C ALA A 111 -4.67 -7.02 -15.27
N ARG A 112 -5.70 -6.20 -14.99
CA ARG A 112 -5.98 -5.68 -13.64
C ARG A 112 -6.35 -6.79 -12.66
N ALA A 113 -7.18 -7.74 -13.08
CA ALA A 113 -7.55 -8.88 -12.23
C ALA A 113 -6.35 -9.77 -11.91
N LEU A 114 -5.53 -10.13 -12.90
CA LEU A 114 -4.31 -10.92 -12.70
C LEU A 114 -3.30 -10.21 -11.80
N ARG A 115 -3.10 -8.90 -12.00
CA ARG A 115 -2.23 -8.09 -11.13
C ARG A 115 -2.75 -8.06 -9.70
N TYR A 116 -4.05 -7.89 -9.50
CA TYR A 116 -4.64 -7.88 -8.16
C TYR A 116 -4.46 -9.24 -7.45
N VAL A 117 -4.75 -10.35 -8.14
CA VAL A 117 -4.54 -11.70 -7.63
C VAL A 117 -3.07 -11.94 -7.27
N TYR A 118 -2.14 -11.52 -8.13
CA TYR A 118 -0.71 -11.59 -7.85
C TYR A 118 -0.34 -10.82 -6.57
N LEU A 119 -0.78 -9.57 -6.44
CA LEU A 119 -0.43 -8.73 -5.29
C LEU A 119 -0.94 -9.32 -3.96
N ILE A 120 -2.14 -9.92 -3.95
CA ILE A 120 -2.65 -10.61 -2.76
C ILE A 120 -1.75 -11.78 -2.41
N HIS A 121 -1.46 -12.65 -3.37
CA HIS A 121 -0.65 -13.84 -3.12
C HIS A 121 0.77 -13.48 -2.70
N PHE A 122 1.34 -12.42 -3.29
CA PHE A 122 2.64 -11.90 -2.92
C PHE A 122 2.67 -11.43 -1.46
N ASN A 123 1.66 -10.66 -1.02
CA ASN A 123 1.61 -10.20 0.38
C ASN A 123 1.36 -11.34 1.37
N HIS A 124 0.49 -12.30 1.06
CA HIS A 124 0.34 -13.49 1.91
C HIS A 124 1.60 -14.35 1.95
N ALA A 125 2.36 -14.45 0.85
CA ALA A 125 3.63 -15.16 0.84
C ALA A 125 4.66 -14.49 1.75
N LYS A 126 4.72 -13.15 1.77
CA LYS A 126 5.54 -12.40 2.74
C LYS A 126 5.13 -12.75 4.17
N THR A 127 3.84 -12.69 4.49
CA THR A 127 3.30 -13.06 5.81
C THR A 127 3.71 -14.46 6.27
N ARG A 128 3.76 -15.42 5.35
CA ARG A 128 4.11 -16.82 5.65
C ARG A 128 5.61 -17.07 5.75
N ALA A 129 6.42 -16.39 4.95
CA ALA A 129 7.88 -16.55 4.97
C ALA A 129 8.44 -16.19 6.36
N ASP A 130 7.95 -15.10 6.95
CA ASP A 130 8.39 -14.66 8.28
C ASP A 130 7.82 -15.52 9.42
N LEU A 131 6.64 -16.13 9.25
CA LEU A 131 6.13 -17.11 10.21
C LEU A 131 6.95 -18.40 10.21
N GLY A 132 7.49 -18.80 9.06
CA GLY A 132 8.28 -20.02 8.92
C GLY A 132 9.67 -19.94 9.57
N THR A 133 10.29 -18.75 9.60
CA THR A 133 11.58 -18.54 10.26
C THR A 133 11.46 -18.50 11.78
N ALA A 134 10.32 -18.03 12.31
CA ALA A 134 10.10 -17.87 13.75
C ALA A 134 9.71 -19.17 14.49
N HIS A 135 9.44 -20.27 13.77
CA HIS A 135 8.85 -21.48 14.35
C HIS A 135 9.54 -22.78 13.93
N SER A 136 10.87 -22.76 13.79
CA SER A 136 11.67 -23.99 13.81
C SER A 136 12.27 -24.18 15.22
N PRO A 137 11.49 -24.62 16.24
CA PRO A 137 11.99 -24.91 17.57
C PRO A 137 12.93 -26.12 17.62
N ASP A 138 13.09 -26.84 16.50
CA ASP A 138 13.85 -28.10 16.42
C ASP A 138 15.30 -27.94 15.95
N HIS A 139 15.88 -26.73 16.01
CA HIS A 139 17.33 -26.67 16.20
C HIS A 139 17.63 -27.00 17.67
N GLU A 140 17.36 -28.27 17.96
CA GLU A 140 18.01 -29.12 18.94
C GLU A 140 19.42 -28.57 19.15
N VAL A 141 19.63 -28.05 20.38
CA VAL A 141 20.93 -27.74 20.93
C VAL A 141 21.85 -28.84 20.46
N LEU A 142 22.75 -28.52 19.52
CA LEU A 142 23.86 -29.37 19.17
C LEU A 142 24.60 -29.54 20.49
N HIS A 143 24.29 -30.63 21.19
CA HIS A 143 25.04 -31.09 22.34
C HIS A 143 26.46 -31.19 21.81
N VAL A 144 27.27 -30.19 22.15
CA VAL A 144 28.72 -30.29 22.09
C VAL A 144 29.01 -31.49 22.97
N ALA A 145 29.14 -32.65 22.34
CA ALA A 145 29.65 -33.84 22.95
C ALA A 145 31.06 -33.45 23.41
N THR A 146 31.17 -33.13 24.69
CA THR A 146 32.42 -33.17 25.45
C THR A 146 32.85 -34.63 25.49
N ASP A 147 33.33 -35.13 24.35
CA ASP A 147 33.94 -36.44 24.27
C ASP A 147 35.34 -36.33 24.89
N SER A 148 35.33 -36.51 26.20
CA SER A 148 36.51 -36.69 27.03
C SER A 148 36.99 -38.13 26.87
N THR A 149 37.70 -38.43 25.78
CA THR A 149 38.50 -39.65 25.70
C THR A 149 39.93 -39.35 25.29
N ASN A 150 40.79 -39.42 26.31
CA ASN A 150 42.22 -39.68 26.23
C ASN A 150 42.54 -40.71 25.13
N HIS A 151 43.27 -40.31 24.09
CA HIS A 151 44.26 -41.21 23.49
C HIS A 151 45.50 -40.44 23.04
N ARG A 152 46.53 -40.61 23.85
CA ARG A 152 47.94 -40.32 23.60
C ARG A 152 48.47 -41.38 22.63
N ALA A 153 48.74 -41.00 21.38
CA ALA A 153 49.58 -41.80 20.48
C ALA A 153 50.46 -40.84 19.66
N ALA A 154 51.76 -40.99 19.89
CA ALA A 154 52.82 -40.23 19.25
C ALA A 154 52.87 -40.53 17.75
N VAL A 155 52.92 -39.48 16.93
CA VAL A 155 53.40 -39.58 15.55
C VAL A 155 54.37 -38.43 15.27
N GLU A 156 55.50 -38.88 14.76
CA GLU A 156 56.77 -38.27 14.37
C GLU A 156 56.67 -37.01 13.48
N PRO A 157 57.59 -36.03 13.63
CA PRO A 157 57.65 -34.86 12.76
C PRO A 157 58.45 -35.15 11.48
N LYS A 158 57.84 -34.87 10.31
CA LYS A 158 58.56 -34.81 9.02
C LYS A 158 58.73 -33.34 8.59
N PRO A 159 59.88 -32.97 8.00
CA PRO A 159 60.28 -31.57 7.84
C PRO A 159 59.74 -30.92 6.56
N VAL A 160 59.49 -29.61 6.69
CA VAL A 160 59.80 -28.51 5.77
C VAL A 160 59.59 -28.75 4.27
N ASN A 161 58.68 -27.98 3.68
CA ASN A 161 59.01 -27.30 2.43
C ASN A 161 58.39 -25.90 2.38
N GLU A 162 59.26 -24.90 2.48
CA GLU A 162 59.03 -23.49 2.31
C GLU A 162 58.62 -23.18 0.86
N LYS A 163 57.50 -22.49 0.65
CA LYS A 163 57.42 -21.41 -0.34
C LYS A 163 56.57 -20.28 0.24
N GLY A 164 57.24 -19.18 0.53
CA GLY A 164 56.67 -18.03 1.21
C GLY A 164 55.75 -17.19 0.34
N HIS A 165 54.80 -16.55 1.01
CA HIS A 165 54.45 -15.17 0.72
C HIS A 165 54.36 -14.42 2.05
N ARG A 166 55.36 -13.55 2.24
CA ARG A 166 55.43 -12.55 3.30
C ARG A 166 54.24 -11.61 3.14
N PHE A 167 53.31 -11.62 4.11
CA PHE A 167 52.43 -10.49 4.35
C PHE A 167 52.94 -9.82 5.63
N GLN A 168 53.66 -8.70 5.45
CA GLN A 168 54.02 -7.80 6.54
C GLN A 168 52.75 -7.07 6.99
N VAL A 169 52.43 -7.22 8.26
CA VAL A 169 51.48 -6.36 8.97
C VAL A 169 52.32 -5.24 9.57
N ASP A 170 52.39 -4.10 8.88
CA ASP A 170 52.89 -2.87 9.46
C ASP A 170 51.71 -2.08 10.05
N VAL A 171 51.78 -1.92 11.36
CA VAL A 171 51.00 -0.99 12.16
C VAL A 171 51.61 0.39 12.00
N LEU A 172 50.89 1.35 11.42
CA LEU A 172 51.11 2.77 11.73
C LEU A 172 49.88 3.65 11.44
N HIS A 173 49.59 4.50 12.43
CA HIS A 173 48.66 5.62 12.43
C HIS A 173 48.87 6.62 11.28
N HIS A 174 47.79 7.05 10.61
CA HIS A 174 47.26 8.44 10.58
C HIS A 174 46.31 8.69 9.39
N SER A 175 45.08 9.12 9.72
CA SER A 175 44.22 10.11 9.05
C SER A 175 44.55 10.58 7.61
N THR A 176 43.66 10.28 6.65
CA THR A 176 42.82 11.22 5.86
C THR A 176 41.94 10.43 4.88
N PHE A 177 40.61 10.58 5.01
CA PHE A 177 39.62 9.85 4.20
C PHE A 177 39.24 10.68 2.97
N GLU A 178 39.91 10.47 1.84
CA GLU A 178 39.44 10.89 0.52
C GLU A 178 38.63 9.75 -0.12
N ILE A 179 37.34 10.01 -0.38
CA ILE A 179 36.45 9.09 -1.10
C ILE A 179 36.76 9.20 -2.60
N SER A 180 37.67 8.35 -3.08
CA SER A 180 37.84 8.09 -4.50
C SER A 180 36.91 6.96 -4.97
N ARG A 181 35.96 7.34 -5.83
CA ARG A 181 35.14 6.44 -6.66
C ARG A 181 36.04 5.65 -7.63
N SER A 182 36.26 4.37 -7.35
CA SER A 182 36.33 3.32 -8.36
C SER A 182 36.46 1.98 -7.65
N VAL A 183 35.52 1.05 -7.87
CA VAL A 183 35.78 -0.37 -8.13
C VAL A 183 34.43 -1.00 -8.47
N SER A 184 34.27 -1.25 -9.77
CA SER A 184 33.40 -2.28 -10.32
C SER A 184 33.88 -3.65 -9.82
N GLY A 185 33.29 -4.13 -8.74
CA GLY A 185 33.44 -5.49 -8.24
C GLY A 185 32.06 -6.07 -8.01
N GLN A 186 31.39 -6.45 -9.10
CA GLN A 186 30.09 -7.10 -9.07
C GLN A 186 30.26 -8.53 -8.56
N THR A 187 30.46 -8.70 -7.25
CA THR A 187 30.24 -9.96 -6.58
C THR A 187 28.75 -10.23 -6.60
N THR A 188 28.33 -11.09 -7.52
CA THR A 188 27.04 -11.74 -7.52
C THR A 188 26.95 -12.59 -6.25
N SER A 189 26.58 -11.96 -5.13
CA SER A 189 26.08 -12.71 -3.99
C SER A 189 24.83 -13.43 -4.49
N SER A 190 24.98 -14.74 -4.71
CA SER A 190 23.89 -15.65 -4.99
C SER A 190 23.04 -15.69 -3.74
N ARG A 191 22.16 -14.70 -3.63
CA ARG A 191 21.12 -14.60 -2.62
C ARG A 191 20.25 -15.84 -2.81
N SER A 192 20.57 -16.87 -2.03
CA SER A 192 19.79 -18.09 -1.85
C SER A 192 18.48 -17.68 -1.18
N GLY A 193 17.62 -16.98 -1.91
CA GLY A 193 16.23 -16.80 -1.52
C GLY A 193 15.60 -18.17 -1.52
N SER A 194 15.16 -18.61 -0.34
CA SER A 194 14.33 -19.79 -0.21
C SER A 194 13.19 -19.72 -1.24
N PRO A 195 12.93 -20.79 -2.00
CA PRO A 195 11.90 -20.77 -3.02
C PRO A 195 10.56 -20.40 -2.37
N PRO A 196 9.80 -19.46 -2.96
CA PRO A 196 8.53 -19.02 -2.38
C PRO A 196 7.61 -20.22 -2.20
N ALA A 197 6.96 -20.31 -1.04
CA ALA A 197 6.03 -21.38 -0.72
C ALA A 197 5.06 -21.60 -1.89
N PRO A 198 4.82 -22.87 -2.30
CA PRO A 198 4.03 -23.15 -3.50
C PRO A 198 2.65 -22.54 -3.36
N MET A 199 2.35 -21.56 -4.22
CA MET A 199 1.02 -20.98 -4.33
C MET A 199 0.04 -22.10 -4.73
N ARG A 200 -1.01 -22.33 -3.92
CA ARG A 200 -2.05 -23.33 -4.23
C ARG A 200 -2.87 -22.87 -5.44
N GLY A 201 -3.16 -23.82 -6.34
CA GLY A 201 -3.97 -23.60 -7.54
C GLY A 201 -3.15 -23.63 -8.84
N PHE A 202 -3.84 -23.82 -9.96
CA PHE A 202 -3.23 -24.00 -11.29
C PHE A 202 -2.31 -22.83 -11.71
N LEU A 203 -2.69 -21.59 -11.36
CA LEU A 203 -1.93 -20.39 -11.75
C LEU A 203 -0.74 -20.09 -10.83
N GLY A 204 -0.71 -20.64 -9.61
CA GLY A 204 0.26 -20.28 -8.58
C GLY A 204 1.73 -20.45 -9.01
N PRO A 205 2.14 -21.65 -9.45
CA PRO A 205 3.51 -21.89 -9.91
C PRO A 205 3.92 -21.07 -11.13
N TRP A 206 2.97 -20.70 -11.99
CA TRP A 206 3.25 -19.88 -13.16
C TRP A 206 3.44 -18.40 -12.78
N ILE A 207 2.57 -17.89 -11.89
CA ILE A 207 2.65 -16.53 -11.37
C ILE A 207 3.96 -16.30 -10.62
N GLY A 208 4.37 -17.24 -9.76
CA GLY A 208 5.63 -17.15 -9.02
C GLY A 208 6.86 -17.06 -9.92
N ARG A 209 6.90 -17.87 -11.00
CA ARG A 209 7.99 -17.84 -12.00
C ARG A 209 8.10 -16.50 -12.74
N HIS A 210 7.00 -15.75 -12.84
CA HIS A 210 6.94 -14.49 -13.57
C HIS A 210 6.67 -13.28 -12.66
N ALA A 211 7.04 -13.33 -11.38
CA ALA A 211 6.81 -12.25 -10.41
C ALA A 211 7.21 -10.85 -10.92
N ARG A 212 8.38 -10.74 -11.57
CA ARG A 212 8.87 -9.48 -12.17
C ARG A 212 7.92 -8.90 -13.24
N PHE A 213 7.22 -9.77 -13.97
CA PHE A 213 6.23 -9.35 -14.97
C PHE A 213 5.02 -8.67 -14.31
N PHE A 214 4.58 -9.18 -13.16
CA PHE A 214 3.41 -8.65 -12.46
C PHE A 214 3.69 -7.44 -11.57
N GLN A 215 4.94 -7.24 -11.14
CA GLN A 215 5.34 -6.09 -10.34
C GLN A 215 5.27 -4.77 -11.12
N ASN A 216 5.52 -4.79 -12.43
CA ASN A 216 5.58 -3.58 -13.26
C ASN A 216 4.55 -3.63 -14.40
N ASP A 217 3.86 -2.52 -14.67
CA ASP A 217 2.89 -2.42 -15.78
C ASP A 217 3.55 -2.60 -17.16
N GLN A 218 4.87 -2.43 -17.27
CA GLN A 218 5.62 -2.61 -18.51
C GLN A 218 5.43 -3.99 -19.13
N GLY A 219 5.35 -5.05 -18.32
CA GLY A 219 5.10 -6.41 -18.82
C GLY A 219 3.78 -6.49 -19.56
N PHE A 220 2.72 -5.95 -18.93
CA PHE A 220 1.40 -5.84 -19.54
C PHE A 220 1.38 -4.96 -20.79
N TYR A 221 2.13 -3.86 -20.87
CA TYR A 221 2.16 -3.07 -22.11
C TYR A 221 2.84 -3.79 -23.28
N ARG A 222 3.90 -4.57 -23.02
CA ARG A 222 4.56 -5.37 -24.06
C ARG A 222 3.64 -6.49 -24.58
N LEU A 223 2.96 -7.18 -23.67
CA LEU A 223 1.97 -8.20 -24.04
C LEU A 223 0.81 -7.59 -24.82
N LEU A 224 0.32 -6.43 -24.38
CA LEU A 224 -0.72 -5.68 -25.08
C LEU A 224 -0.28 -5.32 -26.50
N LEU A 225 0.93 -4.77 -26.67
CA LEU A 225 1.44 -4.36 -27.98
C LEU A 225 1.50 -5.55 -28.95
N GLY A 226 1.98 -6.71 -28.48
CA GLY A 226 1.96 -7.95 -29.27
C GLY A 226 0.54 -8.37 -29.64
N PHE A 227 -0.39 -8.33 -28.68
CA PHE A 227 -1.80 -8.66 -28.91
C PHE A 227 -2.47 -7.71 -29.91
N LEU A 228 -2.21 -6.40 -29.79
CA LEU A 228 -2.72 -5.38 -30.71
C LEU A 228 -2.14 -5.53 -32.12
N ALA A 229 -0.88 -5.94 -32.25
CA ALA A 229 -0.28 -6.21 -33.56
C ALA A 229 -0.96 -7.39 -34.27
N VAL A 230 -1.18 -8.50 -33.56
CA VAL A 230 -1.91 -9.67 -34.10
C VAL A 230 -3.34 -9.28 -34.47
N PHE A 231 -4.02 -8.53 -33.59
CA PHE A 231 -5.38 -8.06 -33.82
C PHE A 231 -5.46 -7.11 -35.03
N PHE A 232 -4.48 -6.21 -35.19
CA PHE A 232 -4.39 -5.31 -36.33
C PHE A 232 -4.23 -6.08 -37.64
N ILE A 233 -3.35 -7.08 -37.69
CA ILE A 233 -3.17 -7.95 -38.86
C ILE A 233 -4.49 -8.66 -39.20
N TYR A 234 -5.18 -9.19 -38.20
CA TYR A 234 -6.49 -9.82 -38.39
C TYR A 234 -7.52 -8.88 -39.03
N VAL A 235 -7.69 -7.68 -38.46
CA VAL A 235 -8.68 -6.71 -38.98
C VAL A 235 -8.30 -6.25 -40.39
N LEU A 236 -7.00 -6.06 -40.66
CA LEU A 236 -6.49 -5.72 -41.99
C LEU A 236 -6.78 -6.81 -43.02
N LEU A 237 -6.56 -8.08 -42.67
CA LEU A 237 -6.88 -9.22 -43.54
C LEU A 237 -8.38 -9.27 -43.86
N ILE A 238 -9.25 -9.07 -42.87
CA ILE A 238 -10.71 -9.01 -43.08
C ILE A 238 -11.07 -7.85 -44.00
N GLN A 239 -10.46 -6.67 -43.85
CA GLN A 239 -10.71 -5.53 -44.72
C GLN A 239 -10.28 -5.78 -46.17
N ILE A 240 -9.18 -6.50 -46.39
CA ILE A 240 -8.70 -6.85 -47.74
C ILE A 240 -9.60 -7.92 -48.38
N LEU A 241 -10.02 -8.93 -47.60
CA LEU A 241 -10.74 -10.09 -48.12
C LEU A 241 -12.26 -9.86 -48.25
N SER A 242 -12.84 -8.98 -47.43
CA SER A 242 -14.29 -8.75 -47.43
C SER A 242 -14.66 -7.44 -48.14
N PRO A 243 -15.41 -7.51 -49.27
CA PRO A 243 -15.89 -6.31 -49.96
C PRO A 243 -16.86 -5.49 -49.10
N ARG A 244 -17.43 -6.06 -48.03
CA ARG A 244 -18.37 -5.40 -47.11
C ARG A 244 -17.69 -4.39 -46.19
N PHE A 245 -16.37 -4.45 -46.08
CA PHE A 245 -15.56 -3.51 -45.30
C PHE A 245 -14.56 -2.75 -46.19
N SER A 246 -14.79 -2.73 -47.51
CA SER A 246 -13.93 -2.01 -48.44
C SER A 246 -13.89 -0.50 -48.14
N LEU A 247 -12.71 0.09 -48.31
CA LEU A 247 -12.50 1.53 -48.23
C LEU A 247 -12.87 2.23 -49.54
N SER A 248 -12.82 1.52 -50.67
CA SER A 248 -13.11 2.06 -52.00
C SER A 248 -13.83 1.01 -52.86
N PRO A 249 -15.12 1.20 -53.20
CA PRO A 249 -16.02 2.22 -52.64
C PRO A 249 -16.30 1.96 -51.15
N VAL A 250 -16.57 3.03 -50.38
CA VAL A 250 -16.89 2.92 -48.94
C VAL A 250 -18.21 2.16 -48.77
N ALA A 251 -18.15 1.04 -48.07
CA ALA A 251 -19.35 0.29 -47.70
C ALA A 251 -20.13 1.03 -46.59
N LEU A 252 -21.41 1.31 -46.84
CA LEU A 252 -22.31 2.02 -45.91
C LEU A 252 -23.37 1.11 -45.27
N LYS A 253 -23.57 -0.11 -45.80
CA LYS A 253 -24.56 -1.08 -45.30
C LYS A 253 -23.86 -2.15 -44.47
N CYS A 254 -23.85 -1.93 -43.16
CA CYS A 254 -23.12 -2.78 -42.23
C CYS A 254 -24.04 -3.87 -41.71
N HIS A 255 -23.80 -5.10 -42.14
CA HIS A 255 -24.47 -6.29 -41.62
C HIS A 255 -23.48 -7.11 -40.82
N PHE A 256 -23.96 -7.71 -39.72
CA PHE A 256 -23.16 -8.67 -38.97
C PHE A 256 -23.08 -9.96 -39.78
N SER A 257 -21.89 -10.27 -40.27
CA SER A 257 -21.58 -11.49 -40.99
C SER A 257 -20.38 -12.22 -40.40
N TRP A 258 -19.86 -13.23 -41.11
CA TRP A 258 -18.83 -14.14 -40.60
C TRP A 258 -17.56 -13.42 -40.13
N GLU A 259 -17.30 -12.21 -40.65
CA GLU A 259 -16.20 -11.34 -40.27
C GLU A 259 -16.24 -11.01 -38.76
N TYR A 260 -17.43 -10.98 -38.14
CA TYR A 260 -17.58 -10.74 -36.69
C TYR A 260 -17.35 -11.98 -35.82
N TYR A 261 -17.32 -13.18 -36.39
CA TYR A 261 -17.28 -14.42 -35.61
C TYR A 261 -16.05 -14.52 -34.69
N PRO A 262 -14.82 -14.20 -35.11
CA PRO A 262 -13.67 -14.25 -34.21
C PRO A 262 -13.82 -13.31 -33.00
N MET A 263 -14.44 -12.15 -33.19
CA MET A 263 -14.73 -11.23 -32.08
C MET A 263 -15.83 -11.77 -31.16
N PHE A 264 -16.88 -12.36 -31.72
CA PHE A 264 -17.92 -12.98 -30.91
C PHE A 264 -17.41 -14.18 -30.13
N VAL A 265 -16.50 -14.97 -30.70
CA VAL A 265 -15.79 -16.05 -29.98
C VAL A 265 -14.94 -15.46 -28.87
N TRP A 266 -14.22 -14.36 -29.11
CA TRP A 266 -13.45 -13.66 -28.09
C TRP A 266 -14.33 -13.16 -26.93
N ILE A 267 -15.43 -12.45 -27.24
CA ILE A 267 -16.39 -11.97 -26.24
C ILE A 267 -17.01 -13.16 -25.48
N GLY A 268 -17.43 -14.21 -26.21
CA GLY A 268 -17.99 -15.43 -25.63
C GLY A 268 -17.04 -16.13 -24.68
N ALA A 269 -15.76 -16.26 -25.05
CA ALA A 269 -14.73 -16.82 -24.18
C ALA A 269 -14.55 -16.00 -22.88
N HIS A 270 -14.62 -14.67 -22.96
CA HIS A 270 -14.56 -13.82 -21.78
C HIS A 270 -15.79 -14.03 -20.88
N VAL A 271 -16.98 -14.02 -21.45
CA VAL A 271 -18.24 -14.14 -20.73
C VAL A 271 -18.40 -15.52 -20.07
N VAL A 272 -18.02 -16.59 -20.77
CA VAL A 272 -18.27 -17.98 -20.33
C VAL A 272 -17.12 -18.53 -19.48
N VAL A 273 -15.87 -18.10 -19.72
CA VAL A 273 -14.69 -18.69 -19.08
C VAL A 273 -13.98 -17.67 -18.20
N THR A 274 -13.48 -16.58 -18.79
CA THR A 274 -12.57 -15.68 -18.08
C THR A 274 -13.23 -14.93 -16.92
N TYR A 275 -14.40 -14.33 -17.14
CA TYR A 275 -15.10 -13.55 -16.12
C TYR A 275 -15.65 -14.41 -14.98
N PRO A 276 -16.23 -15.60 -15.23
CA PRO A 276 -16.57 -16.52 -14.14
C PRO A 276 -15.37 -16.94 -13.29
N ILE A 277 -14.20 -17.20 -13.90
CA ILE A 277 -12.96 -17.50 -13.17
C ILE A 277 -12.54 -16.30 -12.31
N ILE A 278 -12.55 -15.08 -12.87
CA ILE A 278 -12.25 -13.85 -12.12
C ILE A 278 -13.23 -13.69 -10.96
N VAL A 279 -14.53 -13.82 -11.21
CA VAL A 279 -15.58 -13.71 -10.18
C VAL A 279 -15.35 -14.75 -9.09
N TYR A 280 -15.10 -16.01 -9.43
CA TYR A 280 -14.83 -17.08 -8.47
C TYR A 280 -13.63 -16.78 -7.57
N HIS A 281 -12.53 -16.28 -8.15
CA HIS A 281 -11.33 -15.94 -7.37
C HIS A 281 -11.47 -14.69 -6.50
N LEU A 282 -12.35 -13.76 -6.87
CA LEU A 282 -12.58 -12.51 -6.18
C LEU A 282 -13.76 -12.58 -5.19
N TRP A 283 -14.68 -13.53 -5.37
CA TRP A 283 -15.89 -13.63 -4.55
C TRP A 283 -15.57 -13.85 -3.08
N GLY A 284 -16.29 -13.13 -2.21
CA GLY A 284 -16.12 -13.22 -0.76
C GLY A 284 -14.87 -12.53 -0.20
N ARG A 285 -13.98 -12.00 -1.05
CA ARG A 285 -12.81 -11.24 -0.58
C ARG A 285 -13.21 -9.79 -0.31
N SER A 286 -13.10 -9.38 0.95
CA SER A 286 -13.21 -7.98 1.32
C SER A 286 -11.89 -7.29 0.99
N ASP A 287 -11.96 -6.13 0.36
CA ASP A 287 -10.77 -5.34 0.11
C ASP A 287 -11.00 -3.89 0.54
N PRO A 288 -10.06 -3.30 1.30
CA PRO A 288 -10.23 -1.98 1.91
C PRO A 288 -10.33 -0.86 0.87
N TYR A 289 -9.77 -1.08 -0.33
CA TYR A 289 -9.71 -0.09 -1.41
C TYR A 289 -10.83 -0.26 -2.46
N GLY A 290 -11.70 -1.27 -2.32
CA GLY A 290 -12.80 -1.55 -3.26
C GLY A 290 -12.35 -1.88 -4.69
N ILE A 291 -11.12 -2.35 -4.90
CA ILE A 291 -10.59 -2.89 -6.16
C ILE A 291 -11.28 -4.22 -6.49
N CYS A 292 -11.44 -5.12 -5.51
CA CYS A 292 -12.14 -6.39 -5.69
C CYS A 292 -13.59 -6.15 -6.13
N ARG A 293 -14.33 -5.31 -5.39
CA ARG A 293 -15.70 -4.93 -5.72
C ARG A 293 -15.82 -4.26 -7.09
N ASP A 294 -14.86 -3.42 -7.46
CA ASP A 294 -14.80 -2.81 -8.79
C ASP A 294 -14.61 -3.86 -9.89
N LEU A 295 -13.62 -4.75 -9.77
CA LEU A 295 -13.39 -5.83 -10.74
C LEU A 295 -14.59 -6.77 -10.89
N LEU A 296 -15.26 -7.10 -9.78
CA LEU A 296 -16.51 -7.86 -9.78
C LEU A 296 -17.62 -7.12 -10.52
N THR A 297 -17.82 -5.83 -10.20
CA THR A 297 -18.85 -4.99 -10.86
C THR A 297 -18.60 -4.88 -12.36
N VAL A 298 -17.35 -4.67 -12.77
CA VAL A 298 -16.94 -4.63 -14.18
C VAL A 298 -17.22 -5.97 -14.87
N SER A 299 -16.78 -7.09 -14.27
CA SER A 299 -16.96 -8.42 -14.87
C SER A 299 -18.44 -8.78 -15.03
N LEU A 300 -19.26 -8.51 -14.02
CA LEU A 300 -20.70 -8.78 -14.05
C LEU A 300 -21.44 -7.86 -15.02
N SER A 301 -21.13 -6.56 -15.05
CA SER A 301 -21.77 -5.61 -15.96
C SER A 301 -21.44 -5.88 -17.42
N VAL A 302 -20.18 -6.19 -17.76
CA VAL A 302 -19.80 -6.57 -19.14
C VAL A 302 -20.46 -7.88 -19.54
N THR A 303 -20.55 -8.85 -18.63
CA THR A 303 -21.27 -10.11 -18.87
C THR A 303 -22.75 -9.88 -19.16
N ALA A 304 -23.44 -9.14 -18.29
CA ALA A 304 -24.85 -8.81 -18.46
C ALA A 304 -25.10 -8.01 -19.75
N GLY A 305 -24.27 -7.00 -20.04
CA GLY A 305 -24.35 -6.21 -21.27
C GLY A 305 -24.13 -7.04 -22.53
N SER A 306 -23.20 -8.01 -22.49
CA SER A 306 -22.92 -8.90 -23.62
C SER A 306 -24.06 -9.90 -23.84
N ILE A 307 -24.60 -10.50 -22.78
CA ILE A 307 -25.77 -11.39 -22.87
C ILE A 307 -26.96 -10.62 -23.45
N MET A 308 -27.23 -9.43 -22.92
CA MET A 308 -28.31 -8.58 -23.44
C MET A 308 -28.09 -8.16 -24.89
N PHE A 309 -26.86 -7.88 -25.32
CA PHE A 309 -26.54 -7.62 -26.72
C PHE A 309 -26.96 -8.77 -27.65
N PHE A 310 -26.70 -10.02 -27.27
CA PHE A 310 -27.09 -11.20 -28.05
C PHE A 310 -28.59 -11.50 -27.97
N LEU A 311 -29.19 -11.39 -26.79
CA LEU A 311 -30.64 -11.57 -26.63
C LEU A 311 -31.43 -10.53 -27.44
N TRP A 312 -30.92 -9.29 -27.51
CA TRP A 312 -31.55 -8.23 -28.29
C TRP A 312 -31.49 -8.45 -29.81
N ALA A 313 -30.66 -9.38 -30.28
CA ALA A 313 -30.67 -9.81 -31.68
C ALA A 313 -31.90 -10.66 -32.04
N LEU A 314 -32.62 -11.18 -31.04
CA LEU A 314 -33.89 -11.92 -31.22
C LEU A 314 -35.11 -10.99 -31.26
N THR A 315 -34.94 -9.72 -30.93
CA THR A 315 -36.03 -8.75 -30.85
C THR A 315 -36.52 -8.35 -32.26
N PRO A 316 -37.85 -8.19 -32.48
CA PRO A 316 -38.40 -7.79 -33.77
C PRO A 316 -37.83 -6.48 -34.34
N GLU A 317 -37.89 -6.37 -35.67
CA GLU A 317 -37.22 -5.30 -36.41
C GLU A 317 -37.61 -3.87 -36.00
N HIS A 318 -38.91 -3.66 -35.80
CA HIS A 318 -39.45 -2.36 -35.41
C HIS A 318 -38.95 -1.88 -34.04
N VAL A 319 -38.61 -2.79 -33.12
CA VAL A 319 -38.11 -2.43 -31.78
C VAL A 319 -36.64 -2.07 -31.83
N TYR A 320 -35.82 -2.82 -32.59
CA TYR A 320 -34.38 -2.56 -32.65
C TYR A 320 -34.07 -1.23 -33.37
N GLN A 321 -34.96 -0.77 -34.25
CA GLN A 321 -34.83 0.55 -34.90
C GLN A 321 -34.92 1.71 -33.89
N LEU A 322 -35.67 1.53 -32.79
CA LEU A 322 -35.75 2.51 -31.70
C LEU A 322 -34.59 2.34 -30.71
N VAL A 323 -34.28 1.09 -30.36
CA VAL A 323 -33.26 0.74 -29.36
C VAL A 323 -32.22 -0.18 -30.00
N SER A 324 -31.09 0.41 -30.39
CA SER A 324 -29.94 -0.32 -30.91
C SER A 324 -29.43 -1.34 -29.90
N ARG A 325 -29.13 -2.56 -30.35
CA ARG A 325 -28.47 -3.59 -29.50
C ARG A 325 -27.16 -3.10 -28.87
N LEU A 326 -26.48 -2.16 -29.51
CA LEU A 326 -25.24 -1.57 -29.00
C LEU A 326 -25.46 -0.72 -27.75
N LEU A 327 -26.70 -0.29 -27.47
CA LEU A 327 -27.04 0.44 -26.26
C LEU A 327 -26.73 -0.39 -25.00
N TRP A 328 -26.93 -1.71 -25.02
CA TRP A 328 -26.64 -2.57 -23.87
C TRP A 328 -25.15 -2.58 -23.52
N VAL A 329 -24.29 -2.65 -24.54
CA VAL A 329 -22.85 -2.59 -24.34
C VAL A 329 -22.42 -1.17 -23.97
N PHE A 330 -23.03 -0.14 -24.56
CA PHE A 330 -22.83 1.26 -24.17
C PHE A 330 -23.10 1.48 -22.67
N LEU A 331 -24.23 0.98 -22.16
CA LEU A 331 -24.57 1.07 -20.74
C LEU A 331 -23.55 0.31 -19.88
N ALA A 332 -23.20 -0.93 -20.28
CA ALA A 332 -22.19 -1.71 -19.57
C ALA A 332 -20.85 -0.97 -19.49
N VAL A 333 -20.31 -0.44 -20.59
CA VAL A 333 -19.02 0.27 -20.56
C VAL A 333 -19.07 1.56 -19.75
N ASN A 334 -20.20 2.26 -19.71
CA ASN A 334 -20.36 3.42 -18.82
C ASN A 334 -20.36 3.00 -17.34
N ILE A 335 -21.01 1.88 -16.98
CA ILE A 335 -20.93 1.30 -15.62
C ILE A 335 -19.48 0.95 -15.27
N VAL A 336 -18.76 0.33 -16.21
CA VAL A 336 -17.34 0.00 -16.07
C VAL A 336 -16.49 1.25 -15.77
N HIS A 337 -16.73 2.35 -16.49
CA HIS A 337 -16.05 3.62 -16.22
C HIS A 337 -16.45 4.23 -14.88
N THR A 338 -17.73 4.16 -14.52
CA THR A 338 -18.23 4.65 -13.23
C THR A 338 -17.57 3.91 -12.07
N SER A 339 -17.51 2.58 -12.12
CA SER A 339 -16.94 1.76 -11.04
C SER A 339 -15.42 1.91 -10.94
N SER A 340 -14.72 1.94 -12.07
CA SER A 340 -13.24 1.92 -12.08
C SER A 340 -12.59 3.28 -11.91
N VAL A 341 -13.28 4.36 -12.28
CA VAL A 341 -12.71 5.72 -12.32
C VAL A 341 -13.50 6.67 -11.44
N THR A 342 -14.81 6.76 -11.66
CA THR A 342 -15.62 7.81 -11.01
C THR A 342 -15.78 7.56 -9.51
N LEU A 343 -16.06 6.32 -9.11
CA LEU A 343 -16.25 5.98 -7.70
C LEU A 343 -14.96 6.17 -6.88
N PRO A 344 -13.76 5.76 -7.33
CA PRO A 344 -12.50 6.09 -6.66
C PRO A 344 -12.24 7.59 -6.56
N VAL A 345 -12.49 8.36 -7.63
CA VAL A 345 -12.35 9.83 -7.61
C VAL A 345 -13.28 10.45 -6.57
N TYR A 346 -14.54 10.03 -6.54
CA TYR A 346 -15.53 10.51 -5.59
C TYR A 346 -15.11 10.21 -4.14
N ARG A 347 -14.67 8.98 -3.85
CA ARG A 347 -14.18 8.58 -2.52
C ARG A 347 -12.97 9.39 -2.10
N ALA A 348 -11.99 9.56 -2.97
CA ALA A 348 -10.80 10.35 -2.70
C ALA A 348 -11.13 11.83 -2.42
N LEU A 349 -12.03 12.44 -3.20
CA LEU A 349 -12.48 13.81 -2.98
C LEU A 349 -13.26 13.95 -1.66
N ARG A 350 -14.12 12.99 -1.33
CA ARG A 350 -14.87 12.98 -0.07
C ARG A 350 -13.91 12.87 1.12
N ALA A 351 -12.94 11.96 1.06
CA ALA A 351 -11.92 11.81 2.09
C ALA A 351 -11.09 13.10 2.24
N GLN A 352 -10.70 13.74 1.13
CA GLN A 352 -9.98 15.02 1.17
C GLN A 352 -10.82 16.15 1.79
N ARG A 353 -12.12 16.23 1.48
CA ARG A 353 -13.04 17.20 2.08
C ARG A 353 -13.17 16.97 3.59
N GLN A 354 -13.33 15.73 4.03
CA GLN A 354 -13.39 15.37 5.46
C GLN A 354 -12.09 15.76 6.19
N ARG A 355 -10.92 15.50 5.60
CA ARG A 355 -9.62 15.94 6.14
C ARG A 355 -9.53 17.47 6.25
N ARG A 356 -10.03 18.21 5.27
CA ARG A 356 -10.08 19.68 5.32
C ARG A 356 -11.03 20.19 6.41
N HIS A 357 -12.17 19.54 6.61
CA HIS A 357 -13.11 19.88 7.67
C HIS A 357 -12.47 19.70 9.05
N ARG A 358 -11.89 18.52 9.31
CA ARG A 358 -11.19 18.25 10.58
C ARG A 358 -10.06 19.24 10.84
N ARG A 359 -9.26 19.58 9.83
CA ARG A 359 -8.21 20.61 9.97
C ARG A 359 -8.76 21.99 10.31
N ARG A 360 -9.95 22.35 9.82
CA ARG A 360 -10.61 23.62 10.20
C ARG A 360 -11.11 23.56 11.64
N GLU A 361 -11.69 22.43 12.04
CA GLU A 361 -12.12 22.21 13.44
C GLU A 361 -10.95 22.29 14.41
N HIS A 362 -9.82 21.63 14.13
CA HIS A 362 -8.62 21.71 14.97
C HIS A 362 -8.05 23.13 15.04
N ARG A 363 -8.04 23.88 13.93
CA ARG A 363 -7.62 25.30 13.94
C ARG A 363 -8.54 26.18 14.78
N MET A 364 -9.85 25.97 14.68
CA MET A 364 -10.83 26.71 15.50
C MET A 364 -10.71 26.33 16.98
N ALA A 365 -10.45 25.07 17.30
CA ALA A 365 -10.21 24.62 18.67
C ALA A 365 -8.92 25.23 19.24
N ALA A 366 -7.83 25.23 18.47
CA ALA A 366 -6.56 25.86 18.86
C ALA A 366 -6.72 27.38 19.08
N GLN A 367 -7.47 28.06 18.21
CA GLN A 367 -7.77 29.49 18.37
C GLN A 367 -8.59 29.76 19.64
N ARG A 368 -9.61 28.95 19.94
CA ARG A 368 -10.40 29.07 21.17
C ARG A 368 -9.57 28.83 22.44
N MET A 369 -8.62 27.89 22.39
CA MET A 369 -7.70 27.67 23.50
C MET A 369 -6.76 28.86 23.71
N GLY A 370 -6.32 29.51 22.63
CA GLY A 370 -5.57 30.77 22.72
C GLY A 370 -6.37 31.93 23.31
N GLU A 371 -7.66 32.04 22.97
CA GLU A 371 -8.56 33.09 23.51
C GLU A 371 -8.90 32.90 24.99
N LEU A 372 -8.89 31.68 25.51
CA LEU A 372 -9.15 31.38 26.93
C LEU A 372 -8.02 31.79 27.90
N GLY A 373 -6.99 32.50 27.42
CA GLY A 373 -6.25 33.41 28.28
C GLY A 373 -5.03 32.84 29.01
N PHE A 374 -4.34 31.85 28.46
CA PHE A 374 -2.91 31.70 28.78
C PHE A 374 -2.14 32.80 28.05
N GLY A 375 -2.13 34.00 28.64
CA GLY A 375 -1.43 35.17 28.12
C GLY A 375 0.05 34.87 27.93
N THR A 376 0.46 34.68 26.67
CA THR A 376 1.87 34.77 26.30
C THR A 376 2.26 36.24 26.40
N ASP A 377 2.95 36.59 27.49
CA ASP A 377 3.56 37.90 27.69
C ASP A 377 4.30 38.32 26.41
N SER A 378 3.88 39.45 25.86
CA SER A 378 4.16 39.95 24.52
C SER A 378 5.60 40.42 24.27
N ASN A 379 6.58 39.99 25.08
CA ASN A 379 7.95 40.49 25.03
C ASN A 379 8.99 39.50 24.47
N LEU A 380 8.60 38.28 24.06
CA LEU A 380 9.52 37.32 23.43
C LEU A 380 9.38 37.32 21.89
N ALA A 381 9.89 38.38 21.26
CA ALA A 381 9.76 38.63 19.81
C ALA A 381 10.50 37.61 18.90
N ASP A 382 11.25 36.65 19.46
CA ASP A 382 11.95 35.59 18.71
C ASP A 382 11.23 34.22 18.75
N GLY A 383 10.04 34.16 19.36
CA GLY A 383 9.30 32.92 19.63
C GLY A 383 8.66 32.21 18.43
N ARG A 384 8.83 32.67 17.18
CA ARG A 384 8.22 31.99 16.01
C ARG A 384 8.81 30.61 15.72
N GLY A 385 10.09 30.40 16.06
CA GLY A 385 10.74 29.10 15.96
C GLY A 385 10.22 28.14 17.04
N LEU A 386 10.29 28.60 18.30
CA LEU A 386 9.86 27.83 19.46
C LEU A 386 8.37 27.52 19.43
N ALA A 387 7.50 28.44 19.01
CA ALA A 387 6.08 28.17 18.90
C ALA A 387 5.77 27.10 17.84
N ARG A 388 6.50 27.08 16.71
CA ARG A 388 6.36 26.01 15.70
C ARG A 388 6.89 24.67 16.18
N GLU A 389 7.97 24.69 16.94
CA GLU A 389 8.60 23.48 17.46
C GLU A 389 7.80 22.90 18.62
N LEU A 390 7.28 23.76 19.51
CA LEU A 390 6.35 23.41 20.57
C LEU A 390 4.98 23.00 20.03
N GLU A 391 4.46 23.65 18.98
CA GLU A 391 3.24 23.20 18.30
C GLU A 391 3.47 21.85 17.62
N ALA A 392 4.63 21.63 16.99
CA ALA A 392 5.01 20.32 16.44
C ALA A 392 5.31 19.25 17.51
N ALA A 393 5.69 19.65 18.73
CA ALA A 393 5.91 18.75 19.87
C ALA A 393 4.60 18.43 20.59
N LEU A 394 3.70 19.40 20.75
CA LEU A 394 2.35 19.24 21.29
C LEU A 394 1.46 18.44 20.33
N ASP A 395 1.57 18.65 19.02
CA ASP A 395 0.89 17.80 18.03
C ASP A 395 1.45 16.36 18.13
N ARG A 396 2.77 16.18 18.33
CA ARG A 396 3.39 14.86 18.52
C ARG A 396 2.96 14.16 19.83
N SER A 397 2.92 14.89 20.95
CA SER A 397 2.51 14.37 22.27
C SER A 397 1.01 14.05 22.32
N SER A 398 0.15 14.94 21.80
CA SER A 398 -1.30 14.72 21.67
C SER A 398 -1.64 13.53 20.77
N THR A 399 -0.79 13.23 19.78
CA THR A 399 -1.03 12.13 18.84
C THR A 399 -0.87 10.76 19.50
N TYR A 400 0.03 10.61 20.48
CA TYR A 400 0.20 9.34 21.21
C TYR A 400 -0.96 9.05 22.16
N ASP A 401 -1.45 10.06 22.88
CA ASP A 401 -2.68 9.97 23.69
C ASP A 401 -3.95 9.81 22.83
N GLY A 402 -3.85 10.11 21.53
CA GLY A 402 -4.94 10.00 20.55
C GLY A 402 -5.13 8.61 19.95
N PHE A 403 -4.21 7.66 20.17
CA PHE A 403 -4.44 6.29 19.75
C PHE A 403 -5.56 5.68 20.59
N ASN A 404 -6.55 5.09 19.92
CA ASN A 404 -7.59 4.35 20.63
C ASN A 404 -6.92 3.24 21.47
N ALA A 405 -7.23 3.16 22.77
CA ALA A 405 -6.72 2.13 23.66
C ALA A 405 -6.92 0.70 23.09
N SER A 406 -7.96 0.51 22.27
CA SER A 406 -8.23 -0.74 21.55
C SER A 406 -7.14 -1.07 20.52
N PHE A 407 -6.56 -0.08 19.84
CA PHE A 407 -5.46 -0.28 18.89
C PHE A 407 -4.18 -0.73 19.61
N ILE A 408 -3.82 -0.05 20.70
CA ILE A 408 -2.66 -0.40 21.52
C ILE A 408 -2.84 -1.80 22.11
N LYS A 409 -4.02 -2.10 22.66
CA LYS A 409 -4.36 -3.44 23.13
C LYS A 409 -4.23 -4.50 22.03
N LEU A 410 -4.74 -4.22 20.83
CA LEU A 410 -4.67 -5.14 19.69
C LEU A 410 -3.23 -5.42 19.26
N LEU A 411 -2.34 -4.42 19.30
CA LEU A 411 -0.93 -4.59 18.97
C LEU A 411 -0.17 -5.41 20.01
N ASN A 412 -0.48 -5.23 21.29
CA ASN A 412 0.20 -5.92 22.38
C ASN A 412 -0.33 -7.35 22.61
N GLU A 413 -1.53 -7.68 22.12
CA GLU A 413 -2.07 -9.04 22.19
C GLU A 413 -1.58 -9.88 20.99
N PRO A 414 -0.93 -11.04 21.18
CA PRO A 414 -0.40 -11.85 20.07
C PRO A 414 -1.48 -12.27 19.04
N SER A 415 -2.69 -12.58 19.53
CA SER A 415 -3.86 -12.91 18.71
C SER A 415 -4.32 -11.69 17.89
N GLY A 416 -4.35 -10.52 18.52
CA GLY A 416 -4.73 -9.25 17.92
C GLY A 416 -3.75 -8.80 16.84
N LEU A 417 -2.45 -8.92 17.11
CA LEU A 417 -1.39 -8.63 16.16
C LEU A 417 -1.46 -9.56 14.95
N LEU A 418 -1.77 -10.85 15.15
CA LEU A 418 -1.95 -11.80 14.05
C LEU A 418 -3.15 -11.44 13.16
N GLN A 419 -4.27 -11.02 13.77
CA GLN A 419 -5.44 -10.53 13.03
C GLN A 419 -5.10 -9.26 12.24
N LEU A 420 -4.45 -8.30 12.89
CA LEU A 420 -4.03 -7.04 12.27
C LEU A 420 -3.02 -7.28 11.14
N ARG A 421 -2.10 -8.24 11.30
CA ARG A 421 -1.15 -8.68 10.27
C ARG A 421 -1.85 -9.26 9.06
N THR A 422 -2.84 -10.12 9.29
CA THR A 422 -3.66 -10.71 8.22
C THR A 422 -4.38 -9.60 7.44
N TRP A 423 -5.01 -8.67 8.15
CA TRP A 423 -5.68 -7.53 7.53
C TRP A 423 -4.71 -6.56 6.82
N ALA A 424 -3.55 -6.29 7.39
CA ALA A 424 -2.51 -5.47 6.76
C ALA A 424 -2.00 -6.11 5.45
N SER A 425 -1.96 -7.45 5.38
CA SER A 425 -1.62 -8.16 4.14
C SER A 425 -2.68 -7.96 3.05
N GLU A 426 -3.96 -7.87 3.41
CA GLU A 426 -5.06 -7.55 2.49
C GLU A 426 -5.06 -6.06 2.08
N CYS A 427 -4.53 -5.19 2.94
CA CYS A 427 -4.28 -3.78 2.69
C CYS A 427 -3.00 -3.51 1.87
N PHE A 428 -2.24 -4.53 1.45
CA PHE A 428 -0.95 -4.36 0.78
C PHE A 428 0.04 -3.48 1.58
N CYS A 429 0.03 -3.59 2.92
CA CYS A 429 0.89 -2.82 3.82
C CYS A 429 1.45 -3.66 4.98
N VAL A 430 1.71 -4.95 4.73
CA VAL A 430 2.25 -5.87 5.73
C VAL A 430 3.63 -5.45 6.23
N GLU A 431 4.38 -4.69 5.43
CA GLU A 431 5.69 -4.13 5.80
C GLU A 431 5.62 -3.27 7.07
N LEU A 432 4.48 -2.62 7.34
CA LEU A 432 4.30 -1.83 8.57
C LEU A 432 4.32 -2.71 9.82
N ILE A 433 3.74 -3.91 9.74
CA ILE A 433 3.72 -4.85 10.87
C ILE A 433 5.11 -5.44 11.09
N PHE A 434 5.80 -5.83 10.01
CA PHE A 434 7.16 -6.36 10.12
C PHE A 434 8.14 -5.33 10.65
N PHE A 435 8.02 -4.07 10.23
CA PHE A 435 8.79 -2.98 10.78
C PHE A 435 8.66 -2.92 12.30
N LEU A 436 7.43 -2.93 12.82
CA LEU A 436 7.20 -2.85 14.27
C LEU A 436 7.82 -4.02 15.03
N GLN A 437 7.72 -5.23 14.48
CA GLN A 437 8.26 -6.42 15.14
C GLN A 437 9.78 -6.42 15.16
N GLU A 438 10.43 -6.16 14.03
CA GLU A 438 11.89 -6.11 13.95
C GLU A 438 12.47 -4.89 14.69
N TYR A 439 11.69 -3.80 14.82
CA TYR A 439 12.08 -2.67 15.64
C TYR A 439 12.10 -3.05 17.14
N GLN A 440 11.14 -3.87 17.60
CA GLN A 440 11.17 -4.41 18.97
C GLN A 440 12.31 -5.40 19.19
N GLU A 441 12.64 -6.24 18.19
CA GLU A 441 13.82 -7.11 18.25
C GLU A 441 15.12 -6.29 18.33
N LEU A 442 15.22 -5.22 17.54
CA LEU A 442 16.35 -4.29 17.60
C LEU A 442 16.48 -3.64 18.97
N LYS A 443 15.36 -3.27 19.59
CA LYS A 443 15.30 -2.73 20.95
C LYS A 443 15.75 -3.74 22.02
N ILE A 444 15.27 -4.98 21.96
CA ILE A 444 15.75 -6.05 22.85
C ILE A 444 17.26 -6.25 22.69
N PHE A 445 17.76 -6.19 21.44
CA PHE A 445 19.18 -6.31 21.15
C PHE A 445 19.99 -5.13 21.72
N LEU A 446 19.43 -3.92 21.69
CA LEU A 446 20.00 -2.74 22.34
C LEU A 446 20.05 -2.88 23.86
N ASP A 447 18.95 -3.30 24.49
CA ASP A 447 18.86 -3.49 25.94
C ASP A 447 19.85 -4.57 26.42
N GLY A 448 20.08 -5.62 25.61
CA GLY A 448 21.09 -6.63 25.90
C GLY A 448 22.53 -6.15 25.71
N ALA A 449 22.77 -5.26 24.73
CA ALA A 449 24.09 -4.66 24.52
C ALA A 449 24.42 -3.63 25.60
N PHE A 450 23.44 -2.81 25.97
CA PHE A 450 23.56 -1.73 26.92
C PHE A 450 22.57 -1.99 28.05
N PRO A 451 22.89 -2.92 28.97
CA PRO A 451 22.02 -3.21 30.09
C PRO A 451 21.79 -1.91 30.85
N LEU A 452 20.55 -1.44 30.82
CA LEU A 452 20.11 -0.29 31.59
C LEU A 452 20.53 -0.52 33.04
N VAL A 453 21.29 0.42 33.59
CA VAL A 453 21.61 0.39 35.02
C VAL A 453 20.28 0.40 35.74
N ASP A 454 20.01 -0.67 36.50
CA ASP A 454 18.74 -0.87 37.19
C ASP A 454 18.35 0.45 37.86
N PRO A 455 17.23 1.09 37.48
CA PRO A 455 16.92 2.44 37.93
C PRO A 455 16.87 2.52 39.45
N ALA A 456 16.59 1.41 40.14
CA ALA A 456 16.71 1.28 41.59
C ALA A 456 18.16 1.36 42.11
N ALA A 457 19.12 0.78 41.39
CA ALA A 457 20.54 0.89 41.70
C ALA A 457 21.11 2.26 41.33
N ALA A 458 20.66 2.85 40.22
CA ALA A 458 21.03 4.20 39.80
C ALA A 458 20.49 5.25 40.78
N THR A 459 19.21 5.17 41.19
CA THR A 459 18.67 6.04 42.25
C THR A 459 19.33 5.78 43.59
N ALA A 460 19.66 4.54 43.96
CA ALA A 460 20.40 4.29 45.20
C ALA A 460 21.81 4.90 45.17
N SER A 461 22.50 4.85 44.02
CA SER A 461 23.81 5.48 43.80
C SER A 461 23.72 7.00 43.84
N LEU A 462 22.76 7.59 43.11
CA LEU A 462 22.55 9.03 43.04
C LEU A 462 22.08 9.59 44.39
N VAL A 463 21.20 8.89 45.11
CA VAL A 463 20.80 9.24 46.48
C VAL A 463 21.99 9.14 47.44
N ARG A 464 22.90 8.19 47.24
CA ARG A 464 24.14 8.06 48.05
C ARG A 464 25.12 9.19 47.77
N GLU A 465 25.26 9.61 46.53
CA GLU A 465 26.16 10.69 46.10
C GLU A 465 25.60 12.08 46.46
N VAL A 466 24.28 12.27 46.35
CA VAL A 466 23.56 13.44 46.86
C VAL A 466 23.56 13.47 48.38
N HIS A 467 23.47 12.32 49.07
CA HIS A 467 23.65 12.30 50.53
C HIS A 467 25.08 12.63 50.94
N LEU A 468 26.11 12.16 50.23
CA LEU A 468 27.51 12.48 50.53
C LEU A 468 27.82 13.98 50.31
N THR A 469 27.32 14.58 49.23
CA THR A 469 27.51 16.02 48.95
C THR A 469 26.64 16.93 49.82
N LYS A 470 25.47 16.45 50.28
CA LYS A 470 24.58 17.18 51.19
C LYS A 470 24.99 17.03 52.66
N PHE A 471 25.65 15.94 53.06
CA PHE A 471 26.23 15.78 54.41
C PHE A 471 27.46 16.67 54.61
N GLU A 472 28.22 16.98 53.55
CA GLU A 472 29.33 17.95 53.60
C GLU A 472 28.87 19.43 53.62
N ARG A 473 27.66 19.73 53.12
CA ARG A 473 27.07 21.09 53.19
C ARG A 473 26.22 21.35 54.42
N LEU A 474 25.75 20.32 55.13
CA LEU A 474 24.94 20.47 56.34
C LEU A 474 25.75 20.42 57.65
N SER A 475 27.07 20.21 57.60
CA SER A 475 27.94 20.34 58.78
C SER A 475 28.33 21.80 59.11
N ASN A 476 27.97 22.79 58.28
CA ASN A 476 28.34 24.19 58.49
C ASN A 476 27.18 25.16 58.73
N VAL A 477 25.93 24.69 58.84
CA VAL A 477 24.78 25.57 59.09
C VAL A 477 23.80 24.91 60.07
N ALA A 478 24.09 25.04 61.37
CA ALA A 478 23.13 24.78 62.43
C ALA A 478 23.36 25.76 63.59
N LEU A 479 22.65 26.90 63.56
CA LEU A 479 22.17 27.59 64.76
C LEU A 479 21.06 28.58 64.38
N ASN A 480 19.92 28.42 65.08
CA ASN A 480 18.81 29.35 65.28
C ASN A 480 17.57 29.29 64.36
N GLY A 481 16.51 28.68 64.92
CA GLY A 481 15.17 29.26 64.94
C GLY A 481 14.11 28.67 63.98
N PRO A 482 12.82 29.05 64.15
CA PRO A 482 11.90 28.37 65.06
C PRO A 482 10.71 27.69 64.37
N ARG A 483 10.06 26.75 65.09
CA ARG A 483 8.78 26.12 64.76
C ARG A 483 7.65 27.14 64.52
N PRO A 484 6.78 26.88 63.54
CA PRO A 484 5.34 26.86 63.81
C PRO A 484 4.63 25.73 63.02
N SER A 485 3.85 24.88 63.69
CA SER A 485 2.39 24.90 63.87
C SER A 485 1.63 24.12 62.78
N GLN A 486 0.99 23.05 63.24
CA GLN A 486 -0.07 22.30 62.57
C GLN A 486 -1.16 23.24 62.07
N ASP A 487 -1.71 22.96 60.89
CA ASP A 487 -3.17 22.95 60.75
C ASP A 487 -3.63 22.04 59.60
N SER A 488 -4.56 21.17 59.99
CA SER A 488 -5.31 20.22 59.18
C SER A 488 -6.50 20.92 58.53
N THR A 489 -6.71 20.74 57.22
CA THR A 489 -8.07 20.76 56.66
C THR A 489 -8.22 19.74 55.54
N THR A 490 -9.09 18.78 55.84
CA THR A 490 -9.72 17.78 54.98
C THR A 490 -10.59 18.40 53.89
N TRP A 491 -10.45 17.95 52.64
CA TRP A 491 -11.47 18.08 51.61
C TRP A 491 -11.74 16.72 50.97
N ASN A 492 -12.81 16.08 51.45
CA ASN A 492 -13.45 14.93 50.82
C ASN A 492 -14.42 15.44 49.76
N SER A 493 -14.22 15.07 48.49
CA SER A 493 -15.24 15.21 47.45
C SER A 493 -15.57 13.85 46.85
N ALA A 494 -16.86 13.53 46.96
CA ALA A 494 -17.47 12.25 46.66
C ALA A 494 -17.49 11.92 45.17
N VAL A 495 -16.99 10.74 44.81
CA VAL A 495 -17.27 10.08 43.53
C VAL A 495 -18.34 9.02 43.78
N LYS A 496 -19.42 9.13 43.02
CA LYS A 496 -20.62 8.30 43.07
C LYS A 496 -20.36 6.95 42.37
N PRO A 497 -20.50 5.78 43.03
CA PRO A 497 -20.28 4.51 42.36
C PRO A 497 -21.50 4.07 41.55
N LEU A 498 -21.28 3.67 40.29
CA LEU A 498 -22.26 2.96 39.45
C LEU A 498 -22.25 1.45 39.76
N PRO A 499 -23.35 0.72 39.47
CA PRO A 499 -23.62 -0.59 40.04
C PRO A 499 -22.84 -1.73 39.35
N PRO A 500 -22.61 -2.85 40.06
CA PRO A 500 -21.86 -3.98 39.52
C PRO A 500 -22.74 -4.83 38.59
N ALA A 501 -22.25 -5.05 37.37
CA ALA A 501 -22.78 -6.10 36.51
C ALA A 501 -22.23 -7.45 36.97
N HIS A 502 -23.13 -8.31 37.46
CA HIS A 502 -22.83 -9.72 37.75
C HIS A 502 -22.57 -10.48 36.45
N LEU A 503 -21.34 -10.99 36.30
CA LEU A 503 -21.05 -12.12 35.42
C LEU A 503 -20.11 -13.05 36.19
N GLY A 504 -20.71 -14.11 36.75
CA GLY A 504 -19.99 -15.20 37.39
C GLY A 504 -19.32 -16.08 36.34
N SER A 505 -18.01 -16.23 36.48
CA SER A 505 -17.24 -17.32 35.88
C SER A 505 -16.06 -17.60 36.81
N ASN A 506 -16.29 -18.52 37.75
CA ASN A 506 -15.22 -19.11 38.54
C ASN A 506 -14.37 -20.01 37.63
N GLN A 507 -13.23 -19.50 37.15
CA GLN A 507 -12.13 -20.34 36.67
C GLN A 507 -10.94 -20.21 37.62
N PRO A 508 -10.26 -21.32 37.97
CA PRO A 508 -9.14 -21.31 38.88
C PRO A 508 -7.94 -20.61 38.24
N LEU A 509 -7.48 -19.57 38.92
CA LEU A 509 -6.38 -18.70 38.55
C LEU A 509 -5.05 -19.47 38.75
N LEU A 510 -4.59 -20.15 37.69
CA LEU A 510 -3.25 -20.72 37.61
C LEU A 510 -2.24 -19.57 37.54
N ARG A 511 -1.58 -19.33 38.68
CA ARG A 511 -0.49 -18.36 38.84
C ARG A 511 0.74 -18.92 38.12
N ILE A 512 0.87 -18.61 36.82
CA ILE A 512 2.10 -18.81 36.07
C ILE A 512 3.06 -17.71 36.53
N GLU A 513 4.14 -18.11 37.21
CA GLU A 513 5.24 -17.22 37.59
C GLU A 513 5.91 -16.65 36.33
N GLY A 514 5.79 -15.33 36.18
CA GLY A 514 6.78 -14.42 35.60
C GLY A 514 7.50 -14.84 34.32
N ASN A 515 6.79 -14.91 33.19
CA ASN A 515 7.48 -14.68 31.92
C ASN A 515 8.02 -13.24 31.93
N PRO A 516 9.30 -13.01 31.56
CA PRO A 516 9.81 -11.65 31.38
C PRO A 516 8.85 -10.91 30.47
N LEU A 517 8.31 -9.79 30.95
CA LEU A 517 7.36 -8.97 30.22
C LEU A 517 7.96 -8.67 28.85
N LEU A 518 7.41 -9.28 27.79
CA LEU A 518 7.86 -8.92 26.45
C LEU A 518 7.69 -7.41 26.30
N PRO A 519 8.72 -6.69 25.79
CA PRO A 519 8.63 -5.26 25.62
C PRO A 519 7.40 -4.91 24.78
N CYS A 520 6.66 -3.93 25.27
CA CYS A 520 5.41 -3.46 24.68
C CYS A 520 5.68 -2.97 23.24
N ILE A 521 5.02 -3.57 22.24
CA ILE A 521 5.26 -3.27 20.81
C ILE A 521 5.05 -1.79 20.50
N THR A 522 4.22 -1.12 21.28
CA THR A 522 3.86 0.28 21.08
C THR A 522 4.86 1.27 21.67
N SER A 523 5.78 0.80 22.52
CA SER A 523 6.78 1.66 23.16
C SER A 523 7.99 1.88 22.25
N SER A 524 8.28 3.15 21.98
CA SER A 524 9.51 3.54 21.27
C SER A 524 10.76 3.24 22.13
N ILE A 525 11.94 3.17 21.49
CA ILE A 525 13.22 3.11 22.20
C ILE A 525 13.32 4.34 23.10
N ARG A 526 13.06 5.53 22.55
CA ARG A 526 12.95 6.76 23.32
C ARG A 526 12.07 6.64 24.55
N GLU A 527 10.80 6.23 24.47
CA GLU A 527 9.92 6.10 25.65
C GLU A 527 10.45 5.14 26.72
N THR A 528 11.16 4.10 26.31
CA THR A 528 11.71 3.11 27.25
C THR A 528 12.92 3.64 27.99
N TRP A 529 13.63 4.56 27.36
CA TRP A 529 14.84 5.19 27.87
C TRP A 529 14.57 6.59 28.46
N GLU A 530 13.47 7.26 28.10
CA GLU A 530 13.00 8.55 28.65
C GLU A 530 12.51 8.43 30.10
N LEU A 531 12.22 7.21 30.58
CA LEU A 531 12.05 6.96 32.02
C LEU A 531 13.32 7.29 32.83
N LEU A 532 14.45 7.59 32.18
CA LEU A 532 15.71 8.00 32.80
C LEU A 532 16.08 9.49 32.64
N ASP A 533 15.30 10.31 31.92
CA ASP A 533 15.78 11.63 31.44
C ASP A 533 15.09 12.86 32.02
N ASP A 534 15.86 13.63 32.80
CA ASP A 534 15.79 15.10 32.92
C ASP A 534 16.46 15.73 31.67
N ASP A 535 16.11 16.97 31.30
CA ASP A 535 16.52 17.69 30.06
C ASP A 535 18.05 17.79 29.79
N MET A 536 18.92 17.42 30.75
CA MET A 536 20.38 17.54 30.63
C MET A 536 21.07 16.37 29.88
N THR A 537 20.32 15.35 29.49
CA THR A 537 20.89 14.01 29.30
C THR A 537 20.90 13.55 27.83
N ALA A 538 20.25 14.25 26.90
CA ALA A 538 20.28 13.88 25.48
C ALA A 538 21.70 13.86 24.87
N ASP A 539 22.58 14.76 25.31
CA ASP A 539 23.99 14.76 24.90
C ASP A 539 24.81 13.70 25.67
N VAL A 540 24.41 13.35 26.89
CA VAL A 540 25.02 12.28 27.70
C VAL A 540 24.67 10.90 27.12
N ILE A 541 23.41 10.66 26.75
CA ILE A 541 22.96 9.44 26.07
C ILE A 541 23.72 9.25 24.74
N ARG A 542 23.96 10.32 23.98
CA ARG A 542 24.78 10.21 22.76
C ARG A 542 26.24 9.84 23.03
N ALA A 543 26.79 10.24 24.18
CA ALA A 543 28.16 9.92 24.57
C ALA A 543 28.30 8.52 25.20
N GLU A 544 27.29 8.06 25.96
CA GLU A 544 27.34 6.79 26.70
C GLU A 544 26.99 5.56 25.86
N TYR A 545 26.23 5.72 24.77
CA TYR A 545 25.75 4.59 23.96
C TYR A 545 26.28 4.61 22.52
N PRO A 546 27.60 4.45 22.29
CA PRO A 546 28.18 4.49 20.96
C PRO A 546 27.86 3.19 20.20
N VAL A 547 26.70 3.16 19.54
CA VAL A 547 26.28 2.06 18.65
C VAL A 547 27.34 1.77 17.59
N ALA A 548 28.04 2.82 17.12
CA ALA A 548 29.09 2.72 16.12
C ALA A 548 30.28 1.84 16.55
N ASP A 549 30.57 1.79 17.85
CA ASP A 549 31.72 1.07 18.41
C ASP A 549 31.44 -0.43 18.57
N ARG A 550 30.17 -0.84 18.47
CA ARG A 550 29.73 -2.23 18.58
C ARG A 550 29.41 -2.79 17.19
N PRO A 551 30.32 -3.56 16.57
CA PRO A 551 30.16 -3.97 15.17
C PRO A 551 28.89 -4.78 14.91
N ALA A 552 28.47 -5.61 15.86
CA ALA A 552 27.22 -6.39 15.76
C ALA A 552 25.97 -5.49 15.73
N LEU A 553 25.94 -4.45 16.56
CA LEU A 553 24.82 -3.51 16.64
C LEU A 553 24.78 -2.56 15.45
N ARG A 554 25.94 -2.06 15.03
CA ARG A 554 26.07 -1.32 13.79
C ARG A 554 25.57 -2.13 12.59
N LEU A 555 25.91 -3.42 12.51
CA LEU A 555 25.40 -4.31 11.47
C LEU A 555 23.88 -4.46 11.53
N ALA A 556 23.31 -4.65 12.73
CA ALA A 556 21.86 -4.74 12.93
C ALA A 556 21.13 -3.47 12.43
N TYR A 557 21.66 -2.29 12.74
CA TYR A 557 21.12 -1.01 12.25
C TYR A 557 21.18 -0.89 10.72
N ILE A 558 22.29 -1.29 10.10
CA ILE A 558 22.44 -1.28 8.64
C ILE A 558 21.45 -2.26 8.00
N MET A 559 21.30 -3.47 8.56
CA MET A 559 20.34 -4.46 8.07
C MET A 559 18.90 -3.96 8.19
N PHE A 560 18.54 -3.34 9.32
CA PHE A 560 17.22 -2.75 9.55
C PHE A 560 16.93 -1.64 8.53
N TYR A 561 17.89 -0.73 8.31
CA TYR A 561 17.78 0.31 7.28
C TYR A 561 17.63 -0.26 5.87
N GLN A 562 18.48 -1.20 5.48
CA GLN A 562 18.42 -1.85 4.16
C GLN A 562 17.10 -2.59 3.95
N ARG A 563 16.51 -3.13 5.01
CA ARG A 563 15.24 -3.86 4.93
C ARG A 563 14.04 -2.94 4.83
N PHE A 564 13.97 -1.85 5.61
CA PHE A 564 12.75 -1.06 5.72
C PHE A 564 12.83 0.35 5.14
N LEU A 565 14.01 0.91 4.93
CA LEU A 565 14.17 2.31 4.52
C LEU A 565 14.83 2.46 3.15
N ASP A 566 15.60 1.48 2.69
CA ASP A 566 16.13 1.43 1.33
C ASP A 566 14.98 1.42 0.30
N PRO A 567 14.93 2.38 -0.64
CA PRO A 567 13.88 2.45 -1.66
C PRO A 567 13.85 1.23 -2.60
N THR A 568 14.92 0.43 -2.65
CA THR A 568 15.00 -0.80 -3.45
C THR A 568 14.47 -2.02 -2.70
N SER A 569 14.20 -1.91 -1.40
CA SER A 569 13.70 -3.02 -0.60
C SER A 569 12.22 -3.32 -0.86
N ASP A 570 11.89 -4.61 -0.92
CA ASP A 570 10.51 -5.10 -1.00
C ASP A 570 9.67 -4.81 0.26
N LEU A 571 10.32 -4.46 1.38
CA LEU A 571 9.69 -4.09 2.66
C LEU A 571 9.87 -2.61 2.99
N CYS A 572 10.24 -1.77 2.02
CA CYS A 572 10.39 -0.34 2.22
C CYS A 572 9.09 0.29 2.77
N VAL A 573 9.14 0.88 3.96
CA VAL A 573 8.03 1.60 4.57
C VAL A 573 7.90 2.99 3.96
N ASN A 574 6.65 3.43 3.77
CA ASN A 574 6.34 4.72 3.15
C ASN A 574 6.40 5.87 4.16
N VAL A 575 7.62 6.27 4.55
CA VAL A 575 7.88 7.43 5.42
C VAL A 575 8.22 8.70 4.64
N SER A 576 8.24 9.83 5.33
CA SER A 576 8.58 11.12 4.71
C SER A 576 9.99 11.11 4.09
N LEU A 577 10.14 11.74 2.93
CA LEU A 577 11.43 11.81 2.23
C LEU A 577 12.51 12.48 3.08
N ARG A 578 12.14 13.52 3.83
CA ARG A 578 13.04 14.23 4.74
C ARG A 578 13.61 13.29 5.80
N LEU A 579 12.74 12.56 6.49
CA LEU A 579 13.16 11.62 7.54
C LEU A 579 14.10 10.53 6.99
N ARG A 580 13.80 10.00 5.80
CA ARG A 580 14.67 9.03 5.14
C ARG A 580 16.04 9.64 4.78
N GLN A 581 16.07 10.86 4.28
CA GLN A 581 17.32 11.57 3.93
C GLN A 581 18.18 11.86 5.16
N ASP A 582 17.55 12.22 6.27
CA ASP A 582 18.26 12.46 7.54
C ASP A 582 18.92 11.15 8.04
N ILE A 583 18.18 10.03 8.02
CA ILE A 583 18.72 8.71 8.40
C ILE A 583 19.80 8.22 7.43
N ASP A 584 19.61 8.41 6.12
CA ASP A 584 20.59 8.04 5.10
C ASP A 584 21.91 8.80 5.30
N ARG A 585 21.83 10.10 5.63
CA ARG A 585 23.01 10.91 5.99
C ARG A 585 23.70 10.36 7.23
N ASP A 586 22.96 10.03 8.28
CA ASP A 586 23.54 9.53 9.53
C ASP A 586 24.26 8.18 9.29
N ILE A 587 23.63 7.25 8.56
CA ILE A 587 24.23 5.96 8.20
C ILE A 587 25.48 6.14 7.32
N GLN A 588 25.44 7.02 6.31
CA GLN A 588 26.59 7.29 5.44
C GLN A 588 27.76 7.94 6.19
N THR A 589 27.47 8.79 7.18
CA THR A 589 28.51 9.41 8.03
C THR A 589 28.99 8.49 9.14
N GLY A 590 28.44 7.27 9.25
CA GLY A 590 28.78 6.32 10.32
C GLY A 590 28.25 6.72 11.69
N ARG A 591 27.28 7.64 11.74
CA ARG A 591 26.59 8.05 12.97
C ARG A 591 25.37 7.16 13.17
N PHE A 592 25.31 6.51 14.32
CA PHE A 592 24.22 5.61 14.68
C PHE A 592 23.64 6.02 16.04
N PRO A 593 22.88 7.13 16.12
CA PRO A 593 22.20 7.46 17.37
C PRO A 593 21.22 6.35 17.73
N ILE A 594 21.09 6.04 19.03
CA ILE A 594 20.23 4.93 19.49
C ILE A 594 18.77 5.11 19.00
N THR A 595 18.31 6.35 18.92
CA THR A 595 16.95 6.77 18.52
C THR A 595 16.78 7.03 17.02
N ILE A 596 17.74 6.64 16.17
CA ILE A 596 17.73 6.94 14.72
C ILE A 596 16.42 6.54 13.99
N PHE A 597 15.72 5.52 14.49
CA PHE A 597 14.51 4.99 13.87
C PHE A 597 13.20 5.37 14.60
N ASP A 598 13.25 6.18 15.66
CA ASP A 598 12.07 6.42 16.52
C ASP A 598 11.01 7.27 15.82
N ASP A 599 11.45 8.28 15.06
CA ASP A 599 10.54 9.08 14.23
C ASP A 599 9.91 8.22 13.12
N VAL A 600 10.64 7.22 12.60
CA VAL A 600 10.12 6.27 11.59
C VAL A 600 9.10 5.34 12.24
N HIS A 601 9.38 4.85 13.45
CA HIS A 601 8.46 4.05 14.24
C HIS A 601 7.15 4.79 14.49
N HIS A 602 7.21 6.06 14.87
CA HIS A 602 6.02 6.90 15.05
C HIS A 602 5.22 7.04 13.74
N ASP A 603 5.89 7.36 12.62
CA ASP A 603 5.26 7.43 11.29
C ASP A 603 4.58 6.10 10.91
N VAL A 604 5.24 4.96 11.17
CA VAL A 604 4.70 3.62 10.90
C VAL A 604 3.49 3.30 11.77
N MET A 605 3.53 3.62 13.06
CA MET A 605 2.40 3.48 13.98
C MET A 605 1.19 4.30 13.51
N MET A 606 1.43 5.55 13.09
CA MET A 606 0.39 6.42 12.55
C MET A 606 -0.20 5.90 11.25
N LEU A 607 0.63 5.39 10.33
CA LEU A 607 0.17 4.75 9.10
C LEU A 607 -0.66 3.50 9.39
N LEU A 608 -0.21 2.66 10.32
CA LEU A 608 -0.93 1.45 10.70
C LEU A 608 -2.28 1.79 11.33
N TYR A 609 -2.33 2.77 12.22
CA TYR A 609 -3.59 3.23 12.81
C TYR A 609 -4.56 3.77 11.76
N THR A 610 -4.10 4.74 10.96
CA THR A 610 -4.96 5.48 10.04
C THR A 610 -5.36 4.70 8.80
N GLU A 611 -4.45 3.89 8.25
CA GLU A 611 -4.68 3.19 6.98
C GLU A 611 -5.14 1.75 7.15
N VAL A 612 -4.89 1.12 8.30
CA VAL A 612 -5.19 -0.30 8.55
C VAL A 612 -6.24 -0.45 9.63
N PHE A 613 -5.97 0.03 10.86
CA PHE A 613 -6.83 -0.18 12.01
C PHE A 613 -8.21 0.48 11.85
N LEU A 614 -8.28 1.75 11.44
CA LEU A 614 -9.57 2.44 11.24
C LEU A 614 -10.45 1.79 10.15
N LYS A 615 -9.86 1.02 9.23
CA LYS A 615 -10.61 0.26 8.22
C LYS A 615 -10.99 -1.14 8.70
N PHE A 616 -10.19 -1.71 9.60
CA PHE A 616 -10.46 -2.98 10.26
C PHE A 616 -11.65 -2.88 11.20
N TYR A 617 -11.73 -1.78 11.96
CA TYR A 617 -12.78 -1.52 12.94
C TYR A 617 -13.58 -0.27 12.54
N PRO A 618 -14.51 -0.37 11.57
CA PRO A 618 -15.36 0.75 11.21
C PRO A 618 -16.25 1.11 12.40
N ILE A 619 -15.98 2.27 13.00
CA ILE A 619 -16.73 2.86 14.12
C ILE A 619 -18.15 3.19 13.69
#